data_AF-A0AAQ3KIH2-F1
#
_entry.id   AF-A0AAQ3KIH2-F1
#
_cell.length_a   1.000
_cell.length_b   1.000
_cell.length_c   1.000
_cell.angle_alpha   90.00
_cell.angle_beta   90.00
_cell.angle_gamma   90.00
#
_symmetry.space_group_name_H-M   'P 1'
#
loop_
_entity.id
_entity.type
_entity.pdbx_description
1 polymer ?
#
loop_
_entity_poly.entity_id
_entity_poly.type
_entity_poly.pdbx_seq_one_letter_code
_entity_poly.pdbx_strand_id
1 'polypeptide(L)'
;MDVEIEMMGLRKMAVTERREEDAAMGAGGWETPRRAECRIPAAPIRCPPPPRKKSPALASGKRRDPPKNGYFHPPDLELLFAMAPRREACA
;
A
#
# COMPACT_ATOMS: atom_id res chain seq x y z
N MET A 1 59.47 10.58 -1.30
CA MET A 1 58.21 10.95 -2.00
C MET A 1 56.99 10.49 -1.21
N ASP A 2 57.16 10.31 0.10
CA ASP A 2 56.26 9.50 0.93
C ASP A 2 55.29 10.38 1.74
N VAL A 3 55.69 11.62 2.02
CA VAL A 3 54.88 12.62 2.73
C VAL A 3 53.69 13.10 1.87
N GLU A 4 53.86 13.21 0.54
CA GLU A 4 52.78 13.59 -0.36
C GLU A 4 51.72 12.48 -0.52
N ILE A 5 52.16 11.21 -0.47
CA ILE A 5 51.27 10.04 -0.49
C ILE A 5 50.43 10.02 0.78
N GLU A 6 51.03 10.31 1.92
CA GLU A 6 50.36 10.40 3.21
C GLU A 6 49.37 11.58 3.26
N MET A 7 49.76 12.74 2.70
CA MET A 7 48.89 13.92 2.63
C MET A 7 47.72 13.74 1.64
N MET A 8 47.90 12.96 0.57
CA MET A 8 46.82 12.50 -0.30
C MET A 8 45.96 11.41 0.35
N GLY A 9 46.51 10.60 1.26
CA GLY A 9 45.77 9.63 2.08
C GLY A 9 44.88 10.30 3.12
N LEU A 10 45.39 11.33 3.81
CA LEU A 10 44.66 12.13 4.79
C LEU A 10 43.51 12.93 4.16
N ARG A 11 43.72 13.43 2.93
CA ARG A 11 42.67 14.11 2.16
C ARG A 11 41.57 13.16 1.65
N LYS A 12 41.88 11.88 1.43
CA LYS A 12 40.90 10.87 1.01
C LYS A 12 39.92 10.50 2.11
N MET A 13 40.35 10.48 3.37
CA MET A 13 39.44 10.25 4.50
C MET A 13 38.52 11.43 4.77
N ALA A 14 38.99 12.68 4.64
CA ALA A 14 38.16 13.86 4.86
C ALA A 14 37.07 14.12 3.77
N VAL A 15 37.22 13.57 2.56
CA VAL A 15 36.20 13.65 1.50
C VAL A 15 35.14 12.54 1.64
N THR A 16 35.45 11.46 2.36
CA THR A 16 34.54 10.31 2.49
C THR A 16 33.54 10.48 3.64
N GLU A 17 33.85 11.30 4.65
CA GLU A 17 33.01 11.44 5.86
C GLU A 17 31.95 12.56 5.81
N ARG A 18 31.64 13.17 4.65
CA ARG A 18 30.60 14.23 4.55
C ARG A 18 29.46 13.96 3.58
N ARG A 19 29.17 12.70 3.27
CA ARG A 19 28.04 12.34 2.38
C ARG A 19 27.13 11.24 2.96
N GLU A 20 26.95 11.19 4.27
CA GLU A 20 26.03 10.21 4.88
C GLU A 20 24.98 10.81 5.85
N GLU A 21 24.78 12.13 5.91
CA GLU A 21 23.81 12.73 6.85
C GLU A 21 22.54 13.37 6.25
N ASP A 22 22.35 13.38 4.92
CA ASP A 22 21.15 13.99 4.28
C ASP A 22 20.22 12.99 3.58
N ALA A 23 20.22 11.71 3.97
CA ALA A 23 19.32 10.68 3.43
C ALA A 23 18.31 10.12 4.46
N ALA A 24 18.21 10.72 5.64
CA ALA A 24 17.50 10.16 6.79
C ALA A 24 16.10 10.73 7.05
N MET A 25 15.45 11.38 6.08
CA MET A 25 14.10 11.91 6.29
C MET A 25 13.20 11.73 5.05
N GLY A 26 12.50 10.59 4.98
CA GLY A 26 11.33 10.45 4.11
C GLY A 26 11.25 9.22 3.21
N ALA A 27 12.25 8.35 3.16
CA ALA A 27 12.28 7.24 2.19
C ALA A 27 11.66 5.91 2.68
N GLY A 28 11.04 5.85 3.87
CA GLY A 28 10.65 4.58 4.50
C GLY A 28 9.16 4.35 4.77
N GLY A 29 8.28 5.31 4.45
CA GLY A 29 6.87 5.24 4.85
C GLY A 29 5.93 4.46 3.91
N TRP A 30 6.40 4.09 2.72
CA TRP A 30 5.56 3.57 1.64
C TRP A 30 6.04 2.20 1.12
N GLU A 31 7.01 1.59 1.79
CA GLU A 31 7.54 0.30 1.40
C GLU A 31 6.66 -0.85 1.90
N THR A 32 6.55 -1.91 1.10
CA THR A 32 5.92 -3.16 1.52
C THR A 32 6.64 -3.70 2.76
N PRO A 33 5.91 -4.00 3.85
CA PRO A 33 6.51 -4.59 5.05
C PRO A 33 7.33 -5.85 4.74
N ARG A 34 8.58 -5.88 5.21
CA ARG A 34 9.55 -6.95 4.90
C ARG A 34 9.48 -8.14 5.88
N ARG A 35 8.72 -8.01 6.98
CA ARG A 35 8.51 -9.07 7.97
C ARG A 35 7.86 -10.29 7.31
N ALA A 36 8.30 -11.49 7.69
CA ALA A 36 7.86 -12.73 7.05
C ALA A 36 6.33 -12.91 7.15
N GLU A 37 5.74 -12.53 8.28
CA GLU A 37 4.29 -12.59 8.52
C GLU A 37 3.46 -11.70 7.57
N CYS A 38 4.05 -10.62 7.04
CA CYS A 38 3.36 -9.63 6.20
C CYS A 38 3.79 -9.69 4.72
N ARG A 39 4.78 -10.53 4.38
CA ARG A 39 5.35 -10.58 3.04
C ARG A 39 4.45 -11.35 2.09
N ILE A 40 4.14 -10.75 0.93
CA ILE A 40 3.43 -11.45 -0.14
C ILE A 40 4.28 -12.66 -0.59
N PRO A 41 3.71 -13.87 -0.66
CA PRO A 41 4.44 -15.04 -1.13
C PRO A 41 5.02 -14.83 -2.53
N ALA A 42 6.31 -15.11 -2.70
CA ALA A 42 6.99 -15.01 -4.00
C ALA A 42 6.67 -16.20 -4.92
N ALA A 43 6.22 -17.32 -4.35
CA ALA A 43 5.78 -18.47 -5.13
C ALA A 43 4.47 -18.13 -5.86
N PRO A 44 4.28 -18.59 -7.11
CA PRO A 44 3.04 -18.38 -7.83
C PRO A 44 1.88 -19.07 -7.08
N ILE A 45 1.01 -18.26 -6.48
CA ILE A 45 -0.25 -18.73 -5.94
C ILE A 45 -1.09 -19.18 -7.14
N ARG A 46 -1.53 -20.44 -7.14
CA ARG A 46 -2.43 -20.95 -8.19
C ARG A 46 -3.74 -20.17 -8.10
N CYS A 47 -3.95 -19.24 -9.03
CA CYS A 47 -5.22 -18.55 -9.16
C CYS A 47 -6.34 -19.57 -9.32
N PRO A 48 -7.49 -19.40 -8.62
CA PRO A 48 -8.64 -20.23 -8.90
C PRO A 48 -9.05 -20.10 -10.37
N PRO A 49 -9.65 -21.15 -10.96
CA PRO A 49 -10.14 -21.08 -12.33
C PRO A 49 -11.13 -19.90 -12.46
N PRO A 50 -11.14 -19.21 -13.61
CA PRO A 50 -12.02 -18.07 -13.82
C PRO A 50 -13.49 -18.49 -13.64
N PRO A 51 -14.33 -17.61 -13.07
CA PRO A 51 -15.76 -17.88 -12.97
C PRO A 51 -16.35 -18.09 -14.36
N ARG A 52 -17.22 -19.09 -14.51
CA ARG A 52 -17.85 -19.40 -15.79
C ARG A 52 -18.80 -18.27 -16.18
N LYS A 53 -18.72 -17.82 -17.44
CA LYS A 53 -19.70 -16.88 -17.99
C LYS A 53 -21.08 -17.52 -17.92
N LYS A 54 -22.05 -16.83 -17.32
CA LYS A 54 -23.46 -17.26 -17.33
C LYS A 54 -23.96 -17.27 -18.77
N SER A 55 -24.72 -18.30 -19.15
CA SER A 55 -25.40 -18.33 -20.45
C SER A 55 -26.35 -17.13 -20.55
N PRO A 56 -26.62 -16.61 -21.76
CA PRO A 56 -27.59 -15.52 -21.95
C PRO A 56 -28.94 -15.82 -21.29
N ALA A 57 -29.38 -17.10 -21.30
CA ALA A 57 -30.61 -17.56 -20.66
C ALA A 57 -30.63 -17.44 -19.12
N LEU A 58 -29.47 -17.50 -18.46
CA LEU A 58 -29.33 -17.30 -17.01
C LEU A 58 -29.01 -15.84 -16.64
N ALA A 59 -28.45 -15.08 -17.58
CA ALA A 59 -28.21 -13.64 -17.45
C ALA A 59 -29.46 -12.80 -17.75
N SER A 60 -30.44 -13.37 -18.44
CA SER A 60 -31.75 -12.79 -18.78
C SER A 60 -32.79 -12.95 -17.69
N GLY A 61 -32.40 -13.29 -16.45
CA GLY A 61 -33.27 -13.00 -15.31
C GLY A 61 -33.67 -11.53 -15.39
N LYS A 62 -34.97 -11.24 -15.33
CA LYS A 62 -35.57 -9.89 -15.46
C LYS A 62 -34.59 -8.85 -14.94
N ARG A 63 -34.11 -7.96 -15.83
CA ARG A 63 -33.34 -6.79 -15.41
C ARG A 63 -34.12 -6.19 -14.25
N ARG A 64 -33.53 -6.22 -13.06
CA ARG A 64 -34.17 -5.68 -11.87
C ARG A 64 -34.48 -4.23 -12.20
N ASP A 65 -35.74 -3.84 -12.09
CA ASP A 65 -36.13 -2.45 -12.24
C ASP A 65 -35.26 -1.59 -11.32
N PRO A 66 -34.91 -0.36 -11.73
CA PRO A 66 -34.27 0.58 -10.83
C PRO A 66 -34.99 0.59 -9.48
N PRO A 67 -34.27 0.62 -8.34
CA PRO A 67 -34.94 0.62 -7.06
C PRO A 67 -35.95 1.78 -7.01
N LYS A 68 -37.16 1.50 -6.52
CA LYS A 68 -38.30 2.44 -6.56
C LYS A 68 -37.99 3.80 -5.92
N ASN A 69 -37.05 3.80 -4.97
CA ASN A 69 -36.71 4.97 -4.17
C ASN A 69 -35.42 5.63 -4.66
N GLY A 70 -34.89 5.24 -5.82
CA GLY A 70 -33.54 5.59 -6.23
C GLY A 70 -32.48 4.66 -5.62
N TYR A 71 -31.23 4.89 -6.00
CA TYR A 71 -30.07 4.13 -5.53
C TYR A 71 -29.67 4.54 -4.11
N PHE A 72 -28.41 4.33 -3.74
CA PHE A 72 -27.82 4.71 -2.46
C PHE A 72 -28.34 6.06 -1.94
N HIS A 73 -28.97 6.02 -0.77
CA HIS A 73 -29.29 7.19 0.02
C HIS A 73 -28.14 7.37 1.00
N PRO A 74 -27.20 8.29 0.75
CA PRO A 74 -26.15 8.55 1.72
C PRO A 74 -26.79 8.95 3.05
N PRO A 75 -26.29 8.43 4.18
CA PRO A 75 -26.68 8.96 5.47
C PRO A 75 -26.29 10.43 5.54
N ASP A 76 -27.02 11.20 6.35
CA ASP A 76 -26.61 12.56 6.67
C ASP A 76 -25.19 12.53 7.26
N LEU A 77 -24.26 13.23 6.60
CA LEU A 77 -22.86 13.26 6.97
C LEU A 77 -22.69 13.91 8.33
N GLU A 78 -23.45 14.96 8.63
CA GLU A 78 -23.37 15.66 9.91
C GLU A 78 -23.80 14.73 11.04
N LEU A 79 -24.84 13.92 10.83
CA LEU A 79 -25.25 12.90 11.79
C LEU A 79 -24.21 11.78 11.91
N LEU A 80 -23.63 11.33 10.79
CA LEU A 80 -22.63 10.25 10.79
C LEU A 80 -21.39 10.61 11.60
N PHE A 81 -20.92 11.86 11.51
CA PHE A 81 -19.76 12.34 12.25
C PHE A 81 -20.09 12.82 13.67
N ALA A 82 -21.35 13.21 13.94
CA ALA A 82 -21.82 13.52 15.29
C ALA A 82 -21.98 12.26 16.16
N MET A 83 -22.07 11.06 15.56
CA MET A 83 -22.11 9.80 16.29
C MET A 83 -20.77 9.54 16.99
N ALA A 84 -20.84 9.03 18.22
CA ALA A 84 -19.65 8.63 18.96
C ALA A 84 -18.82 7.60 18.17
N PRO A 85 -17.47 7.66 18.21
CA PRO A 85 -16.61 6.71 17.54
C PRO A 85 -17.01 5.28 17.91
N ARG A 86 -17.38 4.47 16.94
CA ARG A 86 -17.67 3.05 17.19
C ARG A 86 -16.33 2.33 17.31
N ARG A 87 -16.09 1.71 18.47
CA ARG A 87 -15.01 0.73 18.61
C ARG A 87 -15.36 -0.44 17.69
N GLU A 88 -14.55 -0.67 16.68
CA GLU A 88 -14.67 -1.84 15.81
C GLU A 88 -14.50 -3.12 16.63
N ALA A 89 -15.16 -4.20 16.21
CA ALA A 89 -14.84 -5.54 16.71
C ALA A 89 -13.61 -6.05 15.94
N CYS A 90 -12.54 -6.39 16.65
CA CYS A 90 -11.44 -7.15 16.07
C CYS A 90 -11.94 -8.55 15.67
N ALA A 91 -11.53 -9.01 14.49
CA ALA A 91 -11.73 -10.39 14.03
C ALA A 91 -10.62 -11.30 14.57
#